data_AF-A0A8D8AZ95-F1
#
_entry.id   AF-A0A8D8AZ95-F1
#
_cell.length_a   1.000
_cell.length_b   1.000
_cell.length_c   1.000
_cell.angle_alpha   90.00
_cell.angle_beta   90.00
_cell.angle_gamma   90.00
#
_symmetry.space_group_name_H-M   'P 1'
#
loop_
_entity.id
_entity.type
_entity.pdbx_description
1 polymer ?
#
loop_
_entity_poly.entity_id
_entity_poly.type
_entity_poly.pdbx_seq_one_letter_code
_entity_poly.pdbx_strand_id
1 'polypeptide(L)'
;MKVIIVISALLVCVYGAPQGFDPEPIPIIRQEQEVNPDGTYRWNYETGNGIVAEEQGFLKNAGSEQEAQVAQGEYSYTAPDGQLIRVQYIADENGFQPIGDHLPTPPPIPPAIQRALEYLAAHPPSDDPSRRF
;
A
#
# COMPACT_ATOMS: atom_id res chain seq x y z
N MET A 1 5.48 35.62 55.09
CA MET A 1 6.19 35.60 53.78
C MET A 1 6.70 34.20 53.39
N LYS A 2 7.22 33.37 54.31
CA LYS A 2 7.71 32.02 54.00
C LYS A 2 6.62 30.99 53.63
N VAL A 3 5.42 31.10 54.19
CA VAL A 3 4.31 30.13 53.97
C VAL A 3 3.59 30.33 52.63
N ILE A 4 3.52 31.58 52.14
CA ILE A 4 2.82 31.91 50.87
C ILE A 4 3.59 31.36 49.66
N ILE A 5 4.93 31.36 49.73
CA ILE A 5 5.79 30.85 48.65
C ILE A 5 5.62 29.32 48.49
N VAL A 6 5.45 28.59 49.59
CA VAL A 6 5.28 27.12 49.58
C VAL A 6 3.96 26.70 48.92
N ILE A 7 2.87 27.46 49.14
CA ILE A 7 1.57 27.16 48.51
C ILE A 7 1.59 27.45 47.01
N SER A 8 2.28 28.51 46.57
CA SER A 8 2.43 28.82 45.15
C SER A 8 3.23 27.76 44.37
N ALA A 9 4.22 27.14 45.01
CA ALA A 9 5.05 26.10 44.39
C ALA A 9 4.28 24.78 44.18
N LEU A 10 3.35 24.44 45.09
CA LEU A 10 2.50 23.25 44.97
C LEU A 10 1.43 23.38 43.87
N LEU A 11 0.92 24.59 43.65
CA LEU A 11 -0.08 24.86 42.59
C LEU A 11 0.52 24.78 41.18
N VAL A 12 1.82 25.04 41.01
CA VAL A 12 2.52 24.91 39.72
C VAL A 12 2.79 23.44 39.35
N CYS A 13 3.04 22.57 40.33
CA CYS A 13 3.27 21.14 40.07
C CYS A 13 2.02 20.39 39.56
N VAL A 14 0.81 20.90 39.83
CA VAL A 14 -0.44 20.28 39.36
C VAL A 14 -0.70 20.51 37.87
N TYR A 15 -0.19 21.60 37.30
CA TYR A 15 -0.34 21.90 35.85
C TYR A 15 0.69 21.20 34.95
N GLY A 16 1.66 20.49 35.53
CA GLY A 16 2.67 19.71 34.82
C GLY A 16 2.37 18.21 34.75
N ALA A 17 1.16 17.77 35.11
CA ALA A 17 0.78 16.38 34.90
C ALA A 17 0.78 16.11 33.38
N PRO A 18 1.52 15.10 32.88
CA PRO A 18 1.38 14.69 31.49
C PRO A 18 -0.10 14.32 31.32
N GLN A 19 -0.81 15.06 30.46
CA GLN A 19 -2.09 14.63 29.94
C GLN A 19 -1.78 13.47 29.00
N GLY A 20 -1.49 12.31 29.59
CA GLY A 20 -1.30 11.06 28.88
C GLY A 20 -2.62 10.75 28.19
N PHE A 21 -2.72 11.11 26.92
CA PHE A 21 -3.47 10.28 26.01
C PHE A 21 -2.68 8.96 25.98
N ASP A 22 -3.07 8.02 26.84
CA ASP A 22 -2.68 6.62 26.73
C ASP A 22 -3.74 6.00 25.83
N PRO A 23 -3.60 6.05 24.49
CA PRO A 23 -4.45 5.23 23.64
C PRO A 23 -4.20 3.79 24.07
N GLU A 24 -5.28 3.09 24.41
CA GLU A 24 -5.20 1.65 24.64
C GLU A 24 -4.50 1.02 23.42
N PRO A 25 -3.43 0.22 23.63
CA PRO A 25 -2.71 -0.38 22.52
C PRO A 25 -3.66 -1.20 21.64
N ILE A 26 -3.64 -0.93 20.33
CA ILE A 26 -4.44 -1.70 19.38
C ILE A 26 -3.86 -3.12 19.30
N PRO A 27 -4.64 -4.18 19.57
CA PRO A 27 -4.12 -5.54 19.57
C PRO A 27 -3.89 -6.05 18.14
N ILE A 28 -3.01 -7.03 17.99
CA ILE A 28 -2.92 -7.87 16.79
C ILE A 28 -3.87 -9.05 16.98
N ILE A 29 -4.82 -9.22 16.06
CA ILE A 29 -5.81 -10.30 16.12
C ILE A 29 -5.40 -11.52 15.28
N ARG A 30 -4.61 -11.30 14.22
CA ARG A 30 -4.00 -12.37 13.43
C ARG A 30 -2.61 -11.94 12.97
N GLN A 31 -1.67 -12.87 12.95
CA GLN A 31 -0.36 -12.68 12.35
C GLN A 31 0.20 -14.03 11.91
N GLU A 32 0.61 -14.11 10.66
CA GLU A 32 1.27 -15.27 10.08
C GLU A 32 2.50 -14.82 9.30
N GLN A 33 3.56 -15.62 9.38
CA GLN A 33 4.80 -15.37 8.65
C GLN A 33 5.42 -16.71 8.27
N GLU A 34 5.68 -16.87 6.98
CA GLU A 34 6.29 -18.04 6.38
C GLU A 34 7.45 -17.59 5.50
N VAL A 35 8.62 -18.19 5.71
CA VAL A 35 9.83 -17.91 4.93
C VAL A 35 10.38 -19.24 4.49
N ASN A 36 10.46 -19.43 3.18
CA ASN A 36 10.89 -20.68 2.57
C ASN A 36 12.37 -20.63 2.19
N PRO A 37 13.08 -21.78 2.19
CA PRO A 37 14.49 -21.84 1.80
C PRO A 37 14.76 -21.46 0.32
N ASP A 38 13.73 -21.50 -0.53
CA ASP A 38 13.81 -21.14 -1.94
C ASP A 38 13.78 -19.62 -2.19
N GLY A 39 13.71 -18.81 -1.12
CA GLY A 39 13.62 -17.36 -1.19
C GLY A 39 12.20 -16.82 -1.34
N THR A 40 11.18 -17.68 -1.41
CA THR A 40 9.79 -17.26 -1.33
C THR A 40 9.40 -16.95 0.12
N TYR A 41 8.51 -16.00 0.31
CA TYR A 41 7.95 -15.69 1.61
C TYR A 41 6.49 -15.28 1.50
N ARG A 42 5.78 -15.38 2.62
CA ARG A 42 4.43 -14.86 2.81
C ARG A 42 4.29 -14.31 4.22
N TRP A 43 3.63 -13.18 4.36
CA TRP A 43 3.20 -12.70 5.66
C TRP A 43 1.81 -12.10 5.58
N ASN A 44 1.07 -12.14 6.69
CA ASN A 44 -0.16 -11.39 6.86
C ASN A 44 -0.32 -10.96 8.31
N TYR A 45 -1.02 -9.85 8.53
CA TYR A 45 -1.46 -9.45 9.85
C TYR A 45 -2.81 -8.73 9.80
N GLU A 46 -3.50 -8.79 10.93
CA GLU A 46 -4.76 -8.11 11.16
C GLU A 46 -4.75 -7.48 12.56
N THR A 47 -5.20 -6.24 12.65
CA THR A 47 -5.22 -5.44 13.89
C THR A 47 -6.65 -5.28 14.40
N GLY A 48 -6.81 -5.03 15.70
CA GLY A 48 -8.13 -4.86 16.34
C GLY A 48 -8.92 -3.65 15.85
N ASN A 49 -8.28 -2.69 15.16
CA ASN A 49 -8.94 -1.55 14.53
C ASN A 49 -9.18 -1.74 13.02
N GLY A 50 -9.07 -2.97 12.51
CA GLY A 50 -9.43 -3.33 11.14
C GLY A 50 -8.39 -3.02 10.07
N ILE A 51 -7.13 -2.75 10.45
CA ILE A 51 -6.01 -2.75 9.49
C ILE A 51 -5.69 -4.19 9.16
N VAL A 52 -5.71 -4.52 7.87
CA VAL A 52 -5.34 -5.82 7.29
C VAL A 52 -4.20 -5.57 6.32
N ALA A 53 -3.17 -6.40 6.34
CA ALA A 53 -2.15 -6.40 5.30
C ALA A 53 -1.64 -7.81 5.04
N GLU A 54 -1.37 -8.11 3.78
CA GLU A 54 -0.76 -9.34 3.33
C GLU A 54 0.21 -9.09 2.18
N GLU A 55 1.28 -9.88 2.13
CA GLU A 55 2.24 -9.84 1.04
C GLU A 55 2.84 -11.23 0.84
N GLN A 56 3.17 -11.51 -0.40
CA GLN A 56 4.02 -12.62 -0.78
C GLN A 56 5.14 -12.10 -1.69
N GLY A 57 6.32 -12.68 -1.56
CA GLY A 57 7.44 -12.36 -2.43
C GLY A 57 8.13 -13.61 -2.97
N PHE A 58 8.76 -13.45 -4.11
CA PHE A 58 9.50 -14.49 -4.82
C PHE A 58 10.58 -13.89 -5.71
N LEU A 59 11.58 -14.70 -6.05
CA LEU A 59 12.65 -14.30 -6.95
C LEU A 59 12.29 -14.66 -8.40
N LYS A 60 12.20 -13.65 -9.27
CA LYS A 60 11.96 -13.78 -10.71
C LYS A 60 13.30 -13.93 -11.44
N ASN A 61 13.33 -14.80 -12.44
CA ASN A 61 14.53 -15.10 -13.26
C ASN A 61 15.79 -15.46 -12.44
N ALA A 62 15.62 -16.24 -11.37
CA ALA A 62 16.71 -16.65 -10.48
C ALA A 62 17.91 -17.25 -11.26
N GLY A 63 19.12 -16.78 -10.96
CA GLY A 63 20.35 -17.24 -11.60
C GLY A 63 20.64 -16.64 -12.98
N SER A 64 19.98 -15.54 -13.36
CA SER A 64 20.23 -14.81 -14.61
C SER A 64 20.65 -13.35 -14.34
N GLU A 65 21.14 -12.64 -15.36
CA GLU A 65 21.40 -11.18 -15.26
C GLU A 65 20.14 -10.35 -15.04
N GLN A 66 18.96 -10.93 -15.25
CA GLN A 66 17.64 -10.31 -15.10
C GLN A 66 16.94 -10.75 -13.81
N GLU A 67 17.71 -11.25 -12.84
CA GLU A 67 17.21 -11.64 -11.53
C GLU A 67 16.60 -10.45 -10.79
N ALA A 68 15.40 -10.63 -10.26
CA ALA A 68 14.66 -9.58 -9.58
C ALA A 68 13.78 -10.11 -8.46
N GLN A 69 13.83 -9.44 -7.30
CA GLN A 69 12.88 -9.70 -6.24
C GLN A 69 11.53 -9.10 -6.60
N VAL A 70 10.48 -9.92 -6.55
CA VAL A 70 9.10 -9.48 -6.71
C VAL A 70 8.41 -9.56 -5.35
N ALA A 71 7.65 -8.54 -5.00
CA ALA A 71 6.73 -8.53 -3.86
C ALA A 71 5.35 -8.09 -4.34
N GLN A 72 4.31 -8.81 -3.95
CA GLN A 72 2.94 -8.47 -4.29
C GLN A 72 2.04 -8.69 -3.09
N GLY A 73 1.08 -7.80 -2.90
CA GLY A 73 0.26 -7.82 -1.70
C GLY A 73 -0.90 -6.85 -1.75
N GLU A 74 -1.62 -6.81 -0.65
CA GLU A 74 -2.64 -5.80 -0.40
C GLU A 74 -2.60 -5.33 1.05
N TYR A 75 -3.04 -4.10 1.26
CA TYR A 75 -3.37 -3.62 2.59
C TYR A 75 -4.67 -2.81 2.55
N SER A 76 -5.39 -2.84 3.66
CA SER A 76 -6.59 -2.05 3.85
C SER A 76 -6.67 -1.45 5.25
N TYR A 77 -7.19 -0.23 5.35
CA TYR A 77 -7.44 0.45 6.61
C TYR A 77 -8.65 1.38 6.47
N THR A 78 -9.27 1.73 7.59
CA THR A 78 -10.34 2.74 7.61
C THR A 78 -9.73 4.12 7.79
N ALA A 79 -9.96 5.03 6.85
CA ALA A 79 -9.52 6.41 6.94
C ALA A 79 -10.32 7.21 7.98
N PRO A 80 -9.83 8.38 8.43
CA PRO A 80 -10.53 9.19 9.45
C PRO A 80 -11.93 9.66 9.08
N ASP A 81 -12.28 9.65 7.80
CA ASP A 81 -13.60 9.96 7.25
C ASP A 81 -14.55 8.74 7.21
N GLY A 82 -14.08 7.56 7.64
CA GLY A 82 -14.82 6.30 7.61
C GLY A 82 -14.73 5.55 6.28
N GLN A 83 -13.99 6.07 5.30
CA GLN A 83 -13.79 5.37 4.03
C GLN A 83 -12.84 4.18 4.22
N LEU A 84 -13.24 3.01 3.73
CA LEU A 84 -12.32 1.88 3.63
C LEU A 84 -11.35 2.12 2.47
N ILE A 85 -10.08 2.31 2.80
CA ILE A 85 -8.99 2.42 1.85
C ILE A 85 -8.40 1.04 1.63
N ARG A 86 -8.30 0.61 0.37
CA ARG A 86 -7.61 -0.60 -0.04
C ARG A 86 -6.59 -0.26 -1.12
N VAL A 87 -5.39 -0.82 -0.99
CA VAL A 87 -4.33 -0.77 -1.99
C VAL A 87 -3.86 -2.18 -2.27
N GLN A 88 -3.91 -2.57 -3.54
CA GLN A 88 -3.20 -3.73 -4.06
C GLN A 88 -1.93 -3.26 -4.75
N TYR A 89 -0.87 -4.06 -4.74
CA TYR A 89 0.37 -3.65 -5.38
C TYR A 89 1.19 -4.83 -5.91
N ILE A 90 2.03 -4.51 -6.89
CA ILE A 90 3.16 -5.31 -7.34
C ILE A 90 4.39 -4.42 -7.28
N ALA A 91 5.46 -4.91 -6.68
CA ALA A 91 6.78 -4.30 -6.66
C ALA A 91 7.76 -5.25 -7.36
N ASP A 92 8.29 -4.82 -8.49
CA ASP A 92 9.21 -5.59 -9.33
C ASP A 92 10.32 -4.68 -9.91
N GLU A 93 10.96 -5.09 -11.01
CA GLU A 93 12.01 -4.32 -11.69
C GLU A 93 11.54 -2.92 -12.15
N ASN A 94 10.23 -2.74 -12.33
CA ASN A 94 9.61 -1.48 -12.74
C ASN A 94 9.18 -0.61 -11.55
N GLY A 95 9.53 -1.02 -10.33
CA GLY A 95 9.19 -0.32 -9.08
C GLY A 95 7.82 -0.69 -8.54
N PHE A 96 7.34 0.12 -7.60
CA PHE A 96 6.07 -0.09 -6.90
C PHE A 96 4.89 0.41 -7.72
N GLN A 97 3.95 -0.48 -8.01
CA GLN A 97 2.79 -0.24 -8.87
C GLN A 97 1.49 -0.44 -8.06
N PRO A 98 0.99 0.60 -7.37
CA PRO A 98 -0.20 0.50 -6.55
C PRO A 98 -1.48 0.65 -7.37
N ILE A 99 -2.52 -0.06 -6.95
CA ILE A 99 -3.86 -0.04 -7.51
C ILE A 99 -4.83 0.18 -6.35
N GLY A 100 -5.66 1.23 -6.46
CA GLY A 100 -6.68 1.56 -5.47
C GLY A 100 -7.55 2.72 -5.95
N ASP A 101 -8.84 2.69 -5.60
CA ASP A 101 -9.84 3.64 -6.12
C ASP A 101 -9.57 5.11 -5.72
N HIS A 102 -8.81 5.30 -4.65
CA HIS A 102 -8.43 6.62 -4.12
C HIS A 102 -7.14 7.17 -4.75
N LEU A 103 -6.45 6.39 -5.59
CA LEU A 103 -5.21 6.81 -6.23
C LEU A 103 -5.51 7.66 -7.46
N PRO A 104 -4.65 8.64 -7.78
CA PRO A 104 -4.76 9.41 -9.01
C PRO A 104 -4.70 8.48 -10.22
N THR A 105 -5.70 8.58 -11.10
CA THR A 105 -5.68 7.89 -12.40
C THR A 105 -5.05 8.79 -13.46
N PRO A 106 -4.36 8.21 -14.45
CA PRO A 106 -3.87 8.98 -15.59
C PRO A 106 -5.05 9.65 -16.32
N PRO A 107 -4.82 10.79 -16.99
CA PRO A 107 -5.86 11.48 -17.72
C PRO A 107 -6.49 10.56 -18.78
N PRO A 108 -7.78 10.75 -19.10
CA PRO A 108 -8.45 9.93 -20.09
C PRO A 108 -7.79 10.05 -21.46
N ILE A 109 -7.81 8.95 -22.23
CA ILE A 109 -7.25 8.90 -23.58
C ILE A 109 -7.91 10.00 -24.44
N PRO A 110 -7.15 10.83 -25.18
CA PRO A 110 -7.72 11.88 -26.03
C PRO A 110 -8.72 11.32 -27.07
N PRO A 111 -9.83 12.02 -27.36
CA PRO A 111 -10.87 11.51 -28.28
C PRO A 111 -10.39 11.16 -29.68
N ALA A 112 -9.33 11.82 -30.17
CA ALA A 112 -8.75 11.50 -31.47
C ALA A 112 -8.08 10.12 -31.49
N ILE A 113 -7.39 9.75 -30.40
CA ILE A 113 -6.75 8.44 -30.24
C ILE A 113 -7.82 7.37 -30.08
N GLN A 114 -8.87 7.63 -29.31
CA GLN A 114 -10.01 6.72 -29.19
C GLN A 114 -10.63 6.40 -30.56
N ARG A 115 -10.92 7.42 -31.37
CA ARG A 115 -11.43 7.23 -32.74
C ARG A 115 -10.46 6.45 -33.64
N ALA A 116 -9.16 6.69 -33.51
CA ALA A 116 -8.16 5.96 -34.29
C ALA A 116 -8.14 4.47 -33.90
N LEU A 117 -8.20 4.15 -32.60
CA LEU A 117 -8.29 2.79 -32.09
C LEU A 117 -9.58 2.09 -32.55
N GLU A 118 -10.73 2.78 -32.49
CA GLU A 118 -12.01 2.28 -33.02
C GLU A 118 -11.94 1.99 -34.51
N TYR A 119 -11.33 2.89 -35.30
CA TYR A 119 -11.14 2.71 -36.73
C TYR A 119 -10.26 1.47 -37.02
N LEU A 120 -9.14 1.33 -36.32
CA LEU A 120 -8.25 0.17 -36.45
C LEU A 120 -8.92 -1.14 -36.03
N ALA A 121 -9.74 -1.12 -34.98
CA ALA A 121 -10.51 -2.28 -34.54
C ALA A 121 -11.59 -2.68 -35.57
N ALA A 122 -12.21 -1.70 -36.22
CA ALA A 122 -13.21 -1.93 -37.27
C ALA A 122 -12.59 -2.31 -38.64
N HIS A 123 -11.32 -1.96 -38.87
CA HIS A 123 -10.59 -2.23 -40.12
C HIS A 123 -9.30 -3.01 -39.82
N PRO A 124 -9.41 -4.27 -39.38
CA PRO A 124 -8.25 -5.11 -39.17
C PRO A 124 -7.43 -5.19 -40.47
N PRO A 125 -6.08 -5.18 -40.38
CA PRO A 125 -5.24 -5.28 -41.56
C PRO A 125 -5.56 -6.58 -42.30
N SER A 126 -5.73 -6.49 -43.62
CA SER A 126 -5.87 -7.66 -44.47
C SER A 126 -4.60 -8.51 -44.38
N ASP A 127 -4.76 -9.82 -44.17
CA ASP A 127 -3.68 -10.80 -44.12
C ASP A 127 -3.13 -10.99 -45.56
N ASP A 128 -2.34 -10.02 -46.00
CA ASP A 128 -1.74 -9.99 -47.33
C ASP A 128 -0.46 -10.86 -47.31
N PRO A 129 -0.44 -12.01 -48.01
CA PRO A 129 0.71 -12.91 -48.00
C PRO A 129 1.97 -12.29 -48.64
N SER A 130 1.87 -11.18 -49.37
CA SER A 130 3.03 -10.49 -49.94
C SER A 130 3.83 -9.65 -48.93
N ARG A 131 3.29 -9.40 -47.72
CA ARG A 131 3.98 -8.67 -46.64
C ARG A 131 4.81 -9.53 -45.69
N ARG A 132 4.84 -10.86 -45.89
CA ARG A 132 5.54 -11.82 -45.02
C ARG A 132 6.96 -12.18 -45.50
N PHE A 133 7.60 -11.33 -46.30
CA PHE A 133 8.95 -11.55 -46.84
C PHE A 133 9.98 -10.61 -46.23
#